data_AF-X6KS93-F1
#
_entry.id   AF-X6KS93-F1
#
_cell.length_a   1.000
_cell.length_b   1.000
_cell.length_c   1.000
_cell.angle_alpha   90.00
_cell.angle_beta   90.00
_cell.angle_gamma   90.00
#
_symmetry.space_group_name_H-M   'P 1'
#
loop_
_entity.id
_entity.type
_entity.pdbx_description
1 polymer ?
#
loop_
_entity_poly.entity_id
_entity_poly.type
_entity_poly.pdbx_seq_one_letter_code
_entity_poly.pdbx_strand_id
1 'polypeptide(L)'
;MSDLASIIVRLTAIAQDVDRTLADVRGLQGEDVLLPAPPQPAARIIVEPERRVDLIGIEWVDIGVAATRFQRSKDSIWRWCDRDRTFGWKYGGRWLVSITKVRARLNIW
;
A
#
# COMPACT_ATOMS: atom_id res chain seq x y z
N MET A 1 10.55 -42.94 -19.27
CA MET A 1 11.39 -41.72 -19.23
C MET A 1 10.68 -40.56 -19.94
N SER A 2 9.48 -40.14 -19.48
CA SER A 2 8.65 -39.18 -20.24
C SER A 2 8.13 -37.96 -19.44
N ASP A 3 8.29 -37.93 -18.11
CA ASP A 3 7.73 -36.84 -17.29
C ASP A 3 8.59 -35.57 -17.27
N LEU A 4 9.93 -35.70 -17.20
CA LEU A 4 10.83 -34.54 -17.11
C LEU A 4 10.80 -33.68 -18.38
N ALA A 5 10.71 -34.31 -19.56
CA ALA A 5 10.61 -33.58 -20.82
C ALA A 5 9.30 -32.77 -20.92
N SER A 6 8.18 -33.32 -20.43
CA SER A 6 6.88 -32.64 -20.40
C SER A 6 6.88 -31.44 -19.45
N ILE A 7 7.52 -31.59 -18.28
CA ILE A 7 7.65 -30.49 -17.30
C ILE A 7 8.50 -29.34 -17.87
N ILE A 8 9.61 -29.65 -18.53
CA ILE A 8 10.49 -28.65 -19.16
C ILE A 8 9.72 -27.88 -20.24
N VAL A 9 9.00 -28.57 -21.13
CA VAL A 9 8.20 -27.92 -22.18
C VAL A 9 7.16 -26.95 -21.59
N ARG A 10 6.47 -27.35 -20.51
CA ARG A 10 5.47 -26.48 -19.85
C ARG A 10 6.10 -25.27 -19.18
N LEU A 11 7.26 -25.43 -18.54
CA LEU A 11 8.00 -24.32 -17.93
C LEU A 11 8.52 -23.33 -18.99
N THR A 12 9.01 -23.83 -20.12
CA THR A 12 9.44 -22.97 -21.24
C THR A 12 8.29 -22.18 -21.83
N ALA A 13 7.12 -22.80 -22.01
CA ALA A 13 5.93 -22.11 -22.49
C ALA A 13 5.46 -20.99 -21.54
N ILE A 14 5.49 -21.25 -20.22
CA ILE A 14 5.16 -20.23 -19.21
C ILE A 14 6.17 -19.07 -19.24
N ALA A 15 7.47 -19.36 -19.37
CA ALA A 15 8.49 -18.33 -19.45
C ALA A 15 8.31 -17.43 -20.68
N GLN A 16 7.94 -18.01 -21.83
CA GLN A 16 7.66 -17.25 -23.05
C GLN A 16 6.40 -16.39 -22.95
N ASP A 17 5.36 -16.87 -22.28
CA ASP A 17 4.12 -16.12 -22.06
C ASP A 17 4.33 -14.93 -21.11
N VAL A 18 5.13 -15.13 -20.06
CA VAL A 18 5.55 -14.06 -19.13
C VAL A 18 6.40 -13.02 -19.85
N ASP A 19 7.38 -13.42 -20.68
CA ASP A 19 8.23 -12.50 -21.42
C ASP A 19 7.43 -11.65 -22.42
N ARG A 20 6.48 -12.27 -23.12
CA ARG A 20 5.55 -11.57 -24.03
C ARG A 20 4.69 -10.55 -23.29
N THR A 21 4.13 -10.94 -22.14
CA THR A 21 3.32 -10.04 -21.30
C THR A 21 4.16 -8.87 -20.77
N LEU A 22 5.43 -9.10 -20.43
CA LEU A 22 6.34 -8.06 -19.98
C LEU A 22 6.70 -7.07 -21.10
N ALA A 23 6.87 -7.57 -22.33
CA ALA A 23 7.11 -6.75 -23.50
C ALA A 23 5.92 -5.83 -23.83
N ASP A 24 4.69 -6.35 -23.74
CA ASP A 24 3.46 -5.57 -23.94
C ASP A 24 3.32 -4.46 -22.87
N VAL A 25 3.63 -4.76 -21.60
CA VAL A 25 3.59 -3.75 -20.53
C VAL A 25 4.68 -2.68 -20.72
N ARG A 26 5.87 -3.05 -21.19
CA ARG A 26 6.95 -2.09 -21.49
C ARG A 26 6.63 -1.20 -22.69
N GLY A 27 5.93 -1.74 -23.70
CA GLY A 27 5.47 -0.96 -24.86
C GLY A 27 4.52 0.18 -24.49
N LEU A 28 3.73 0.00 -23.43
CA LEU A 28 2.79 1.03 -22.92
C LEU A 28 3.46 2.17 -22.14
N GLN A 29 4.76 2.07 -21.80
CA GLN A 29 5.47 3.10 -21.04
C GLN A 29 6.33 4.03 -21.92
N GLY A 30 6.29 3.88 -23.25
CA GLY A 30 7.24 4.50 -24.17
C GLY A 30 6.69 5.55 -25.14
N GLU A 31 5.48 6.10 -24.92
CA GLU A 31 5.04 7.29 -25.66
C GLU A 31 5.41 8.55 -24.88
N ASP A 32 6.57 9.11 -25.23
CA ASP A 32 7.07 10.43 -24.83
C ASP A 32 6.20 11.51 -25.50
N VAL A 33 4.93 11.56 -25.07
CA VAL A 33 4.10 12.73 -25.27
C VAL A 33 4.67 13.76 -24.31
N LEU A 34 5.13 14.89 -24.85
CA LEU A 34 5.48 16.08 -24.09
C LEU A 34 4.18 16.63 -23.46
N LEU A 35 3.70 15.93 -22.44
CA LEU A 35 2.57 16.29 -21.64
C LEU A 35 2.99 17.55 -20.87
N PRO A 36 2.17 18.61 -20.82
CA PRO A 36 2.35 19.62 -19.78
C PRO A 36 2.43 18.86 -18.45
N ALA A 37 3.47 19.13 -17.65
CA ALA A 37 3.73 18.40 -16.42
C ALA A 37 2.39 18.15 -15.71
N PRO A 38 2.04 16.89 -15.39
CA PRO A 38 0.83 16.63 -14.61
C PRO A 38 0.91 17.57 -13.41
N PRO A 39 -0.18 18.25 -13.01
CA PRO A 39 -0.15 19.09 -11.81
C PRO A 39 0.46 18.21 -10.73
N GLN A 40 1.69 18.55 -10.32
CA GLN A 40 2.37 17.80 -9.27
C GLN A 40 1.33 17.70 -8.17
N PRO A 41 0.96 16.50 -7.69
CA PRO A 41 -0.03 16.40 -6.63
C PRO A 41 0.54 17.23 -5.50
N ALA A 42 0.00 18.44 -5.34
CA ALA A 42 0.56 19.50 -4.52
C ALA A 42 0.95 18.84 -3.24
N ALA A 43 2.25 18.74 -2.94
CA ALA A 43 2.83 17.83 -1.95
C ALA A 43 1.81 17.64 -0.86
N ARG A 44 1.03 16.54 -0.90
CA ARG A 44 -0.27 16.52 -0.22
C ARG A 44 0.07 16.80 1.21
N ILE A 45 -0.33 17.97 1.69
CA ILE A 45 -0.11 18.34 3.07
C ILE A 45 -0.98 17.34 3.79
N ILE A 46 -0.40 16.22 4.23
CA ILE A 46 -1.09 15.25 5.08
C ILE A 46 -1.17 15.98 6.40
N VAL A 47 -2.19 16.84 6.49
CA VAL A 47 -2.54 17.56 7.70
C VAL A 47 -2.63 16.51 8.79
N GLU A 48 -1.96 16.77 9.91
CA GLU A 48 -2.03 15.88 11.06
C GLU A 48 -3.52 15.71 11.42
N PRO A 49 -4.03 14.47 11.43
CA PRO A 49 -5.45 14.25 11.67
C PRO A 49 -5.81 14.78 13.05
N GLU A 50 -6.97 15.43 13.16
CA GLU A 50 -7.40 16.02 14.42
C GLU A 50 -7.70 14.91 15.44
N ARG A 51 -7.16 15.05 16.64
CA ARG A 51 -7.37 14.10 17.75
C ARG A 51 -8.68 14.39 18.48
N ARG A 52 -9.82 14.21 17.80
CA ARG A 52 -11.15 14.41 18.38
C ARG A 52 -11.87 13.10 18.63
N VAL A 53 -12.65 13.06 19.72
CA VAL A 53 -13.33 11.84 20.19
C VAL A 53 -14.45 11.42 19.22
N ASP A 54 -15.11 12.36 18.56
CA ASP A 54 -16.12 12.11 17.51
C ASP A 54 -15.57 11.37 16.29
N LEU A 55 -14.24 11.38 16.09
CA LEU A 55 -13.58 10.73 14.96
C LEU A 55 -13.11 9.30 15.29
N ILE A 56 -13.34 8.81 16.51
CA ILE A 56 -13.01 7.43 16.90
C ILE A 56 -13.96 6.46 16.20
N GLY A 57 -13.40 5.44 15.56
CA GLY A 57 -14.12 4.50 14.69
C GLY A 57 -14.21 4.95 13.23
N ILE A 58 -13.95 6.23 12.94
CA ILE A 58 -14.00 6.80 11.59
C ILE A 58 -12.59 7.04 11.04
N GLU A 59 -11.83 7.93 11.68
CA GLU A 59 -10.43 8.24 11.35
C GLU A 59 -9.46 7.53 12.30
N TRP A 60 -9.81 7.49 13.59
CA TRP A 60 -8.99 6.87 14.62
C TRP A 60 -9.53 5.50 14.99
N VAL A 61 -8.78 4.43 14.69
CA VAL A 61 -9.21 3.06 14.96
C VAL A 61 -8.17 2.30 15.79
N ASP A 62 -8.63 1.34 16.58
CA ASP A 62 -7.73 0.45 17.33
C ASP A 62 -6.71 -0.24 16.39
N ILE A 63 -5.49 -0.49 16.90
CA ILE A 63 -4.41 -1.15 16.13
C ILE A 63 -4.88 -2.47 15.50
N GLY A 64 -5.67 -3.25 16.24
CA GLY A 64 -6.22 -4.52 15.74
C GLY A 64 -7.16 -4.34 14.56
N VAL A 65 -8.00 -3.30 14.60
CA VAL A 65 -8.91 -2.96 13.50
C VAL A 65 -8.13 -2.51 12.27
N ALA A 66 -7.12 -1.64 12.45
CA ALA A 66 -6.24 -1.22 11.38
C ALA A 66 -5.48 -2.42 10.75
N ALA A 67 -4.93 -3.30 11.58
CA ALA A 67 -4.21 -4.50 11.13
C ALA A 67 -5.08 -5.37 10.20
N THR A 68 -6.33 -5.66 10.61
CA THR A 68 -7.28 -6.40 9.79
C THR A 68 -7.66 -5.63 8.52
N ARG A 69 -8.02 -4.35 8.65
CA ARG A 69 -8.50 -3.51 7.54
C ARG A 69 -7.45 -3.35 6.43
N PHE A 70 -6.17 -3.25 6.80
CA PHE A 70 -5.09 -3.01 5.86
C PHE A 70 -4.24 -4.26 5.57
N GLN A 71 -4.64 -5.43 6.08
CA GLN A 71 -3.89 -6.69 5.94
C GLN A 71 -2.41 -6.53 6.32
N ARG A 72 -2.18 -5.98 7.51
CA ARG A 72 -0.84 -5.77 8.10
C ARG A 72 -0.79 -6.40 9.49
N SER A 73 0.41 -6.79 9.92
CA SER A 73 0.58 -7.28 11.29
C SER A 73 0.40 -6.15 12.31
N LYS A 74 -0.16 -6.48 13.48
CA LYS A 74 -0.31 -5.53 14.59
C LYS A 74 1.03 -4.88 14.98
N ASP A 75 2.11 -5.66 14.99
CA ASP A 75 3.47 -5.18 15.20
C ASP A 75 3.91 -4.11 14.20
N SER A 76 3.59 -4.28 12.92
CA SER A 76 3.98 -3.30 11.89
C SER A 76 3.28 -1.96 12.13
N ILE A 77 1.98 -2.02 12.42
CA ILE A 77 1.17 -0.83 12.73
C ILE A 77 1.70 -0.16 14.01
N TRP A 78 1.97 -0.95 15.06
CA TRP A 78 2.51 -0.46 16.32
C TRP A 78 3.85 0.26 16.14
N ARG A 79 4.78 -0.31 15.36
CA ARG A 79 6.05 0.34 15.04
C ARG A 79 5.89 1.67 14.31
N TRP A 80 4.82 1.85 13.54
CA TRP A 80 4.54 3.14 12.89
C TRP A 80 4.09 4.17 13.92
N CYS A 81 3.21 3.79 14.86
CA CYS A 81 2.80 4.66 15.96
C CYS A 81 3.97 5.03 16.90
N ASP A 82 4.89 4.10 17.14
CA ASP A 82 6.07 4.31 17.98
C ASP A 82 7.07 5.27 17.31
N ARG A 83 7.34 5.07 16.02
CA ARG A 83 8.29 5.90 15.26
C ARG A 83 7.74 7.29 14.91
N ASP A 84 6.44 7.39 14.65
CA ASP A 84 5.77 8.64 14.29
C ASP A 84 4.56 8.86 15.20
N ARG A 85 4.70 9.81 16.14
CA ARG A 85 3.65 10.16 17.11
C ARG A 85 2.41 10.78 16.47
N THR A 86 2.44 11.10 15.18
CA THR A 86 1.26 11.53 14.41
C THR A 86 0.46 10.37 13.83
N PHE A 87 1.04 9.15 13.78
CA PHE A 87 0.30 7.94 13.37
C PHE A 87 -0.62 7.42 14.46
N GLY A 88 -0.24 7.61 15.72
CA GLY A 88 -0.91 7.03 16.86
C GLY A 88 -1.42 8.07 17.85
N TRP A 89 -2.56 7.77 18.46
CA TRP A 89 -3.12 8.57 19.55
C TRP A 89 -3.51 7.65 20.71
N LYS A 90 -2.96 7.90 21.90
CA LYS A 90 -3.33 7.17 23.11
C LYS A 90 -4.59 7.79 23.73
N TYR A 91 -5.69 7.04 23.75
CA TYR A 91 -6.98 7.46 24.30
C TYR A 91 -7.63 6.32 25.09
N GLY A 92 -8.12 6.60 26.30
CA GLY A 92 -8.78 5.59 27.14
C GLY A 92 -7.93 4.35 27.44
N GLY A 93 -6.60 4.51 27.53
CA GLY A 93 -5.66 3.40 27.76
C GLY A 93 -5.33 2.55 26.52
N ARG A 94 -5.90 2.87 25.36
CA ARG A 94 -5.67 2.17 24.09
C ARG A 94 -4.91 3.04 23.10
N TRP A 95 -4.21 2.40 22.17
CA TRP A 95 -3.59 3.07 21.04
C TRP A 95 -4.54 3.04 19.85
N LEU A 96 -4.93 4.23 19.41
CA LEU A 96 -5.66 4.45 18.18
C LEU A 96 -4.68 4.82 17.07
N VAL A 97 -5.06 4.50 15.83
CA VAL A 97 -4.25 4.67 14.63
C VAL A 97 -5.04 5.49 13.63
N SER A 98 -4.39 6.47 13.02
CA SER A 98 -4.97 7.25 11.93
C SER A 98 -5.09 6.41 10.66
N ILE A 99 -6.30 6.30 10.13
CA ILE A 99 -6.60 5.68 8.84
C ILE A 99 -5.96 6.46 7.70
N THR A 100 -6.05 7.79 7.73
CA THR A 100 -5.50 8.65 6.67
C THR A 100 -3.98 8.51 6.58
N LYS A 101 -3.28 8.44 7.71
CA LYS A 101 -1.82 8.21 7.75
C LYS A 101 -1.44 6.81 7.25
N VAL A 102 -2.20 5.78 7.63
CA VAL A 102 -1.95 4.41 7.13
C VAL A 102 -2.18 4.34 5.62
N ARG A 103 -3.25 4.93 5.11
CA ARG A 103 -3.54 5.05 3.68
C ARG A 103 -2.42 5.74 2.91
N ALA A 104 -1.99 6.90 3.40
CA ALA A 104 -0.89 7.65 2.80
C ALA A 104 0.42 6.84 2.79
N ARG A 105 0.74 6.13 3.87
CA ARG A 105 1.94 5.28 3.96
C ARG A 105 1.92 4.10 3.01
N LEU A 106 0.74 3.56 2.75
CA LEU A 106 0.54 2.45 1.83
C LEU A 106 0.29 2.92 0.38
N ASN A 107 0.24 4.23 0.16
CA ASN A 107 -0.10 4.85 -1.12
C ASN A 107 -1.43 4.34 -1.71
N ILE A 108 -2.45 4.20 -0.85
CA ILE A 108 -3.81 3.79 -1.21
C ILE A 108 -4.78 4.90 -0.81
N TRP A 109 -5.62 5.34 -1.74
CA TRP A 109 -6.56 6.45 -1.55
C TRP A 109 -8.00 5.94 -1.51
#